data_AF-A0AAV0QK36-F1
#
_entry.id   AF-A0AAV0QK36-F1
#
_cell.length_a   1.000
_cell.length_b   1.000
_cell.length_c   1.000
_cell.angle_alpha   90.00
_cell.angle_beta   90.00
_cell.angle_gamma   90.00
#
_symmetry.space_group_name_H-M   'P 1'
#
loop_
_entity.id
_entity.type
_entity.pdbx_description
1 polymer ?
#
loop_
_entity_poly.entity_id
_entity_poly.type
_entity_poly.pdbx_seq_one_letter_code
_entity_poly.pdbx_strand_id
1 'polypeptide(L)'
;FNGKLQGVLKIIGLSSSKKTTVKILQDVSGIVKPSRLTLLLGPPGSGKTTLLKALAGKLDKNLKVSGEITYCGHDFTEFIPQRTSAYISQHDLHYGEMTVRETLEFSRRCLGVGSRQMMLEELLRREKTAGIVPNFDVDAFMKIVNYLKQIAHIMDETLVISLLQPAPETFDLFDDIILLSEGKIVYQGPTENVLEFFESMGFKCPERKGTADFLQEVTSAKDQLYYWFDGNKPYRYVPVTEFVSAFKSFYIGKDLFEELRHPFDKGGTHPAALERMKYAISKWELFRACFAREWLWMKRNSIVFVFKTVQIAIMAMLASSVFVRTKMESGQMEGAAKYGGALFFSLNNVLFNGLPEIAMTTMKLPVFFKQRDLLFYPAWAFALPIWLLSIPVSLMESGILSIITYYPIGFAPGACRYHE
;
A
#
# COMPACT_ATOMS: atom_id res chain seq x y z
N PHE A 1 -30.36 34.29 14.18
CA PHE A 1 -30.57 33.44 15.37
C PHE A 1 -30.45 31.92 15.11
N ASN A 2 -30.71 31.38 13.90
CA ASN A 2 -30.64 29.93 13.63
C ASN A 2 -29.23 29.28 13.61
N GLY A 3 -28.16 30.03 13.27
CA GLY A 3 -26.81 29.45 13.15
C GLY A 3 -26.14 29.09 14.47
N LYS A 4 -26.37 29.88 15.53
CA LYS A 4 -25.82 29.60 16.87
C LYS A 4 -26.50 28.40 17.55
N LEU A 5 -27.81 28.22 17.34
CA LEU A 5 -28.56 27.08 17.88
C LEU A 5 -28.10 25.75 17.26
N GLN A 6 -27.83 25.73 15.95
CA GLN A 6 -27.25 24.55 15.28
C GLN A 6 -25.85 24.20 15.78
N GLY A 7 -25.02 25.20 16.09
CA GLY A 7 -23.70 24.99 16.71
C GLY A 7 -23.79 24.31 18.07
N VAL A 8 -24.73 24.76 18.92
CA VAL A 8 -24.97 24.20 20.26
C VAL A 8 -25.55 22.77 20.17
N LEU A 9 -26.50 22.51 19.25
CA LEU A 9 -27.04 21.16 19.00
C LEU A 9 -26.00 20.16 18.48
N LYS A 10 -24.94 20.63 17.81
CA LYS A 10 -23.82 19.80 17.34
C LYS A 10 -22.87 19.41 18.49
N ILE A 11 -22.69 20.30 19.47
CA ILE A 11 -21.88 20.07 20.68
C ILE A 11 -22.59 19.10 21.63
N ILE A 12 -23.93 19.13 21.71
CA ILE A 12 -24.73 18.27 22.60
C ILE A 12 -25.03 16.90 21.98
N GLY A 13 -24.46 16.56 20.81
CA GLY A 13 -24.62 15.23 20.18
C GLY A 13 -26.02 14.93 19.64
N LEU A 14 -26.94 15.91 19.65
CA LEU A 14 -28.33 15.78 19.18
C LEU A 14 -28.52 16.12 17.70
N SER A 15 -27.45 16.43 16.98
CA SER A 15 -27.50 16.61 15.53
C SER A 15 -27.42 15.25 14.83
N SER A 16 -28.57 14.72 14.42
CA SER A 16 -28.63 13.68 13.39
C SER A 16 -28.10 14.28 12.09
N SER A 17 -26.80 14.12 11.84
CA SER A 17 -26.21 14.42 10.54
C SER A 17 -26.92 13.52 9.54
N LYS A 18 -27.72 14.11 8.64
CA LYS A 18 -28.28 13.40 7.49
C LYS A 18 -27.10 12.78 6.73
N LYS A 19 -26.91 11.47 6.87
CA LYS A 19 -25.89 10.71 6.16
C LYS A 19 -26.29 10.69 4.67
N THR A 20 -25.80 11.66 3.91
CA THR A 20 -25.95 11.67 2.46
C THR A 20 -25.17 10.49 1.88
N THR A 21 -25.87 9.58 1.20
CA THR A 21 -25.22 8.47 0.51
C THR A 21 -24.64 8.98 -0.80
N VAL A 22 -23.31 8.98 -0.94
CA VAL A 22 -22.62 9.38 -2.17
C VAL A 22 -22.34 8.13 -3.00
N LYS A 23 -22.81 8.11 -4.25
CA LYS A 23 -22.47 7.05 -5.22
C LYS A 23 -21.14 7.39 -5.88
N ILE A 24 -20.10 6.61 -5.59
CA ILE A 24 -18.75 6.85 -6.10
C ILE A 24 -18.61 6.37 -7.55
N LEU A 25 -19.12 5.17 -7.85
CA LEU A 25 -19.20 4.59 -9.19
C LEU A 25 -20.66 4.30 -9.51
N GLN A 26 -21.06 4.46 -10.78
CA GLN A 26 -22.43 4.38 -11.24
C GLN A 26 -22.52 3.55 -12.52
N ASP A 27 -23.02 2.32 -12.41
CA ASP A 27 -23.30 1.42 -13.55
C ASP A 27 -22.12 1.31 -14.54
N VAL A 28 -20.94 1.05 -13.99
CA VAL A 28 -19.69 0.91 -14.74
C VAL A 28 -19.60 -0.49 -15.34
N SER A 29 -19.45 -0.58 -16.66
CA SER A 29 -19.30 -1.84 -17.41
C SER A 29 -18.10 -1.71 -18.36
N GLY A 30 -17.30 -2.77 -18.47
CA GLY A 30 -16.06 -2.72 -19.27
C GLY A 30 -15.24 -4.01 -19.24
N ILE A 31 -14.31 -4.13 -20.19
CA ILE A 31 -13.37 -5.27 -20.33
C ILE A 31 -11.95 -4.73 -20.42
N VAL A 32 -11.04 -5.26 -19.60
CA VAL A 32 -9.59 -5.01 -19.73
C VAL A 32 -8.96 -6.24 -20.37
N LYS A 33 -8.39 -6.07 -21.54
CA LYS A 33 -7.85 -7.16 -22.35
C LYS A 33 -6.41 -7.51 -21.92
N PRO A 34 -5.99 -8.79 -22.02
CA PRO A 34 -4.61 -9.20 -21.74
C PRO A 34 -3.62 -8.58 -22.74
N SER A 35 -2.34 -8.53 -22.36
CA SER A 35 -1.26 -8.01 -23.21
C SER A 35 -1.45 -6.56 -23.67
N ARG A 36 -2.15 -5.75 -22.88
CA ARG A 36 -2.41 -4.33 -23.18
C ARG A 36 -2.09 -3.45 -21.99
N LEU A 37 -1.55 -2.28 -22.28
CA LEU A 37 -1.34 -1.21 -21.33
C LEU A 37 -2.51 -0.22 -21.40
N THR A 38 -3.39 -0.25 -20.40
CA THR A 38 -4.59 0.58 -20.33
C THR A 38 -4.40 1.79 -19.42
N LEU A 39 -4.69 2.98 -19.94
CA LEU A 39 -4.73 4.24 -19.19
C LEU A 39 -6.11 4.45 -18.54
N LEU A 40 -6.17 4.62 -17.23
CA LEU A 40 -7.35 5.09 -16.52
C LEU A 40 -7.27 6.60 -16.29
N LEU A 41 -7.95 7.35 -17.17
CA LEU A 41 -7.96 8.81 -17.19
C LEU A 41 -9.27 9.36 -16.62
N GLY A 42 -9.22 10.56 -16.05
CA GLY A 42 -10.42 11.27 -15.62
C GLY A 42 -10.14 12.38 -14.63
N PRO A 43 -11.06 13.34 -14.44
CA PRO A 43 -10.87 14.45 -13.50
C PRO A 43 -10.65 14.00 -12.04
N PRO A 44 -10.06 14.84 -11.17
CA PRO A 44 -10.03 14.58 -9.74
C PRO A 44 -11.42 14.27 -9.18
N GLY A 45 -11.53 13.25 -8.32
CA GLY A 45 -12.82 12.84 -7.73
C GLY A 45 -13.72 11.99 -8.64
N SER A 46 -13.33 11.68 -9.88
CA SER A 46 -14.16 10.87 -10.80
C SER A 46 -14.33 9.39 -10.39
N GLY A 47 -13.58 8.90 -9.41
CA GLY A 47 -13.67 7.52 -8.91
C GLY A 47 -12.52 6.59 -9.32
N LYS A 48 -11.46 7.09 -9.99
CA LYS A 48 -10.35 6.29 -10.52
C LYS A 48 -9.72 5.33 -9.49
N THR A 49 -9.32 5.87 -8.34
CA THR A 49 -8.72 5.07 -7.26
C THR A 49 -9.69 4.01 -6.74
N THR A 50 -10.99 4.32 -6.69
CA THR A 50 -12.03 3.38 -6.26
C THR A 50 -12.21 2.27 -7.29
N LEU A 51 -12.19 2.59 -8.59
CA LEU A 51 -12.26 1.60 -9.66
C LEU A 51 -11.05 0.64 -9.62
N LEU A 52 -9.83 1.15 -9.50
CA LEU A 52 -8.64 0.31 -9.37
C LEU A 52 -8.68 -0.60 -8.13
N LYS A 53 -9.15 -0.07 -6.99
CA LYS A 53 -9.33 -0.87 -5.77
C LYS A 53 -10.44 -1.90 -5.93
N ALA A 54 -11.50 -1.60 -6.68
CA ALA A 54 -12.56 -2.56 -7.01
C ALA A 54 -12.00 -3.71 -7.82
N LEU A 55 -11.30 -3.40 -8.91
CA LEU A 55 -10.66 -4.41 -9.77
C LEU A 55 -9.66 -5.26 -8.99
N ALA A 56 -8.88 -4.68 -8.07
CA ALA A 56 -7.92 -5.43 -7.26
C ALA A 56 -8.53 -6.19 -6.05
N GLY A 57 -9.85 -6.13 -5.85
CA GLY A 57 -10.52 -6.71 -4.68
C GLY A 57 -10.14 -6.06 -3.34
N LYS A 58 -9.74 -4.79 -3.35
CA LYS A 58 -9.26 -4.01 -2.19
C LYS A 58 -10.21 -2.87 -1.78
N LEU A 59 -11.49 -2.98 -2.10
CA LEU A 59 -12.48 -2.02 -1.62
C LEU A 59 -12.62 -2.08 -0.09
N ASP A 60 -12.93 -0.93 0.50
CA ASP A 60 -13.25 -0.84 1.91
C ASP A 60 -14.54 -1.61 2.20
N LYS A 61 -14.52 -2.43 3.25
CA LYS A 61 -15.65 -3.29 3.67
C LYS A 61 -16.89 -2.49 4.06
N ASN A 62 -16.74 -1.21 4.40
CA ASN A 62 -17.84 -0.32 4.76
C ASN A 62 -18.61 0.21 3.53
N LEU A 63 -18.11 -0.02 2.31
CA LEU A 63 -18.78 0.40 1.09
C LEU A 63 -19.88 -0.60 0.70
N LYS A 64 -21.02 -0.07 0.24
CA LYS A 64 -22.04 -0.87 -0.44
C LYS A 64 -21.61 -1.09 -1.88
N VAL A 65 -21.46 -2.35 -2.27
CA VAL A 65 -21.04 -2.76 -3.62
C VAL A 65 -22.17 -3.55 -4.27
N SER A 66 -22.41 -3.27 -5.56
CA SER A 66 -23.38 -3.98 -6.41
C SER A 66 -22.76 -4.18 -7.80
N GLY A 67 -23.16 -5.23 -8.50
CA GLY A 67 -22.56 -5.64 -9.76
C GLY A 67 -21.62 -6.83 -9.58
N GLU A 68 -20.97 -7.23 -10.67
CA GLU A 68 -20.14 -8.42 -10.77
C GLU A 68 -18.80 -8.04 -11.41
N ILE A 69 -17.72 -8.66 -10.95
CA ILE A 69 -16.39 -8.53 -11.54
C ILE A 69 -15.83 -9.94 -11.69
N THR A 70 -15.46 -10.30 -12.92
CA THR A 70 -14.88 -11.60 -13.25
C THR A 70 -13.47 -11.43 -13.80
N TYR A 71 -12.59 -12.39 -13.47
CA TYR A 71 -11.24 -12.50 -14.04
C TYR A 71 -11.18 -13.79 -14.84
N CYS A 72 -10.93 -13.68 -16.15
CA CYS A 72 -10.91 -14.84 -17.04
C CYS A 72 -12.18 -15.71 -16.91
N GLY A 73 -13.34 -15.05 -16.74
CA GLY A 73 -14.64 -15.72 -16.53
C GLY A 73 -14.90 -16.26 -15.13
N HIS A 74 -13.93 -16.18 -14.20
CA HIS A 74 -14.10 -16.62 -12.80
C HIS A 74 -14.54 -15.48 -11.89
N ASP A 75 -15.47 -15.78 -10.98
CA ASP A 75 -15.91 -14.84 -9.97
C ASP A 75 -14.83 -14.59 -8.90
N PHE A 76 -14.88 -13.41 -8.27
CA PHE A 76 -14.00 -13.06 -7.14
C PHE A 76 -14.10 -14.02 -5.94
N THR A 77 -15.12 -14.88 -5.90
CA THR A 77 -15.28 -15.93 -4.87
C THR A 77 -14.49 -17.20 -5.17
N GLU A 78 -14.11 -17.43 -6.43
CA GLU A 78 -13.40 -18.64 -6.89
C GLU A 78 -11.88 -18.59 -6.66
N PHE A 79 -11.33 -17.38 -6.45
CA PHE A 79 -9.90 -17.13 -6.27
C PHE A 79 -9.67 -15.99 -5.28
N ILE A 80 -8.41 -15.62 -5.06
CA ILE A 80 -8.03 -14.53 -4.16
C ILE A 80 -7.53 -13.34 -5.00
N PRO A 81 -8.35 -12.30 -5.21
CA PRO A 81 -8.00 -11.17 -6.07
C PRO A 81 -6.74 -10.44 -5.63
N GLN A 82 -6.50 -10.29 -4.32
CA GLN A 82 -5.33 -9.58 -3.79
C GLN A 82 -4.03 -10.36 -3.98
N ARG A 83 -4.13 -11.65 -4.30
CA ARG A 83 -3.00 -12.55 -4.61
C ARG A 83 -2.74 -12.65 -6.11
N THR A 84 -3.82 -12.61 -6.88
CA THR A 84 -3.83 -12.72 -8.35
C THR A 84 -3.48 -11.39 -9.02
N SER A 85 -3.99 -10.27 -8.48
CA SER A 85 -3.71 -8.92 -8.97
C SER A 85 -2.75 -8.18 -8.05
N ALA A 86 -1.87 -7.36 -8.64
CA ALA A 86 -0.99 -6.47 -7.92
C ALA A 86 -1.52 -5.02 -8.00
N TYR A 87 -1.91 -4.47 -6.85
CA TYR A 87 -2.23 -3.04 -6.74
C TYR A 87 -1.08 -2.26 -6.12
N ILE A 88 -0.53 -1.33 -6.89
CA ILE A 88 0.52 -0.40 -6.47
C ILE A 88 -0.16 0.92 -6.04
N SER A 89 0.04 1.32 -4.78
CA SER A 89 -0.51 2.56 -4.23
C SER A 89 0.33 3.78 -4.63
N GLN A 90 -0.27 4.97 -4.57
CA GLN A 90 0.42 6.24 -4.80
C GLN A 90 1.56 6.51 -3.81
N HIS A 91 1.48 5.95 -2.60
CA HIS A 91 2.53 6.08 -1.59
C HIS A 91 3.35 4.80 -1.48
N ASP A 92 4.65 4.97 -1.56
CA ASP A 92 5.61 3.90 -1.32
C ASP A 92 6.04 3.87 0.14
N LEU A 93 5.85 2.71 0.76
CA LEU A 93 6.20 2.42 2.14
C LEU A 93 7.11 1.20 2.14
N HIS A 94 8.36 1.41 2.56
CA HIS A 94 9.41 0.39 2.64
C HIS A 94 10.21 0.57 3.92
N TYR A 95 10.91 -0.48 4.35
CA TYR A 95 11.88 -0.39 5.44
C TYR A 95 13.13 0.34 4.94
N GLY A 96 13.43 1.52 5.49
CA GLY A 96 14.56 2.34 5.04
C GLY A 96 15.93 1.72 5.35
N GLU A 97 15.98 0.79 6.30
CA GLU A 97 17.21 0.14 6.77
C GLU A 97 17.59 -1.09 5.93
N MET A 98 16.72 -1.53 5.01
CA MET A 98 16.97 -2.66 4.12
C MET A 98 17.46 -2.20 2.74
N THR A 99 18.30 -3.00 2.10
CA THR A 99 18.69 -2.77 0.71
C THR A 99 17.58 -3.16 -0.26
N VAL A 100 17.68 -2.68 -1.50
CA VAL A 100 16.78 -3.07 -2.60
C VAL A 100 16.78 -4.59 -2.79
N ARG A 101 17.97 -5.22 -2.85
CA ARG A 101 18.12 -6.67 -3.02
C ARG A 101 17.42 -7.45 -1.90
N GLU A 102 17.61 -7.06 -0.64
CA GLU A 102 16.98 -7.73 0.50
C GLU A 102 15.46 -7.56 0.51
N THR A 103 14.96 -6.37 0.14
CA THR A 103 13.52 -6.10 0.03
C THR A 103 12.87 -6.95 -1.08
N LEU A 104 13.54 -7.06 -2.23
CA LEU A 104 13.10 -7.90 -3.34
C LEU A 104 13.18 -9.38 -2.99
N GLU A 105 14.25 -9.86 -2.35
CA GLU A 105 14.39 -11.26 -1.93
C GLU A 105 13.35 -11.64 -0.87
N PHE A 106 13.06 -10.74 0.09
CA PHE A 106 11.99 -10.97 1.06
C PHE A 106 10.63 -11.09 0.36
N SER A 107 10.35 -10.19 -0.60
CA SER A 107 9.13 -10.25 -1.40
C SER A 107 9.05 -11.55 -2.19
N ARG A 108 10.15 -11.97 -2.82
CA ARG A 108 10.25 -13.23 -3.56
C ARG A 108 9.87 -14.43 -2.69
N ARG A 109 10.45 -14.52 -1.48
CA ARG A 109 10.19 -15.60 -0.52
C ARG A 109 8.72 -15.64 -0.11
N CYS A 110 8.14 -14.50 0.27
CA CYS A 110 6.74 -14.44 0.74
C CYS A 110 5.73 -14.74 -0.37
N LEU A 111 6.00 -14.30 -1.60
CA LEU A 111 5.10 -14.46 -2.73
C LEU A 111 5.32 -15.78 -3.50
N GLY A 112 6.33 -16.58 -3.13
CA GLY A 112 6.63 -17.86 -3.78
C GLY A 112 7.06 -17.74 -5.25
N VAL A 113 7.47 -16.55 -5.69
CA VAL A 113 7.80 -16.30 -7.10
C VAL A 113 9.19 -16.83 -7.39
N GLY A 114 9.28 -17.96 -8.08
CA GLY A 114 10.58 -18.48 -8.55
C GLY A 114 11.13 -17.68 -9.74
N SER A 115 10.46 -17.82 -10.89
CA SER A 115 11.00 -17.48 -12.22
C SER A 115 10.95 -16.00 -12.63
N ARG A 116 10.07 -15.17 -12.03
CA ARG A 116 9.87 -13.78 -12.47
C ARG A 116 11.02 -12.83 -12.13
N GLN A 117 11.76 -13.07 -11.05
CA GLN A 117 12.96 -12.27 -10.72
C GLN A 117 14.15 -12.60 -11.62
N MET A 118 14.30 -13.87 -11.99
CA MET A 118 15.35 -14.30 -12.92
C MET A 118 15.22 -13.58 -14.27
N MET A 119 13.98 -13.24 -14.66
CA MET A 119 13.71 -12.46 -15.85
C MET A 119 13.99 -10.96 -15.67
N LEU A 120 13.67 -10.34 -14.53
CA LEU A 120 14.06 -8.95 -14.26
C LEU A 120 15.58 -8.80 -14.18
N GLU A 121 16.26 -9.75 -13.55
CA GLU A 121 17.73 -9.84 -13.54
C GLU A 121 18.28 -10.06 -14.95
N GLU A 122 17.65 -10.92 -15.77
CA GLU A 122 18.04 -11.15 -17.17
C GLU A 122 17.78 -9.92 -18.05
N LEU A 123 16.70 -9.17 -17.84
CA LEU A 123 16.42 -7.92 -18.54
C LEU A 123 17.47 -6.86 -18.18
N LEU A 124 17.74 -6.65 -16.89
CA LEU A 124 18.82 -5.75 -16.44
C LEU A 124 20.19 -6.19 -16.98
N ARG A 125 20.45 -7.51 -17.07
CA ARG A 125 21.67 -8.05 -17.68
C ARG A 125 21.72 -7.74 -19.18
N ARG A 126 20.62 -7.93 -19.91
CA ARG A 126 20.52 -7.64 -21.35
C ARG A 126 20.70 -6.16 -21.64
N GLU A 127 20.11 -5.26 -20.85
CA GLU A 127 20.33 -3.82 -20.98
C GLU A 127 21.80 -3.44 -20.78
N LYS A 128 22.42 -3.99 -19.73
CA LYS A 128 23.84 -3.78 -19.46
C LYS A 128 24.74 -4.33 -20.57
N THR A 129 24.37 -5.48 -21.16
CA THR A 129 25.11 -6.12 -22.26
C THR A 129 24.92 -5.36 -23.57
N ALA A 130 23.72 -4.82 -23.81
CA ALA A 130 23.40 -4.00 -24.96
C ALA A 130 23.95 -2.57 -24.85
N GLY A 131 24.65 -2.23 -23.75
CA GLY A 131 25.21 -0.90 -23.52
C GLY A 131 24.14 0.19 -23.45
N ILE A 132 22.90 -0.17 -23.10
CA ILE A 132 21.80 0.77 -22.95
C ILE A 132 22.08 1.58 -21.70
N VAL A 133 22.69 2.76 -21.88
CA VAL A 133 22.85 3.74 -20.80
C VAL A 133 21.51 4.45 -20.66
N PRO A 134 20.87 4.42 -19.47
CA PRO A 134 19.63 5.13 -19.27
C PRO A 134 19.90 6.64 -19.46
N ASN A 135 19.43 7.19 -20.58
CA ASN A 135 19.53 8.62 -20.87
C ASN A 135 18.76 9.46 -19.82
N PHE A 136 19.45 10.21 -18.96
CA PHE A 136 18.79 11.01 -17.92
C PHE A 136 17.90 12.15 -18.48
N ASP A 137 18.00 12.44 -19.77
CA ASP A 137 17.29 13.54 -20.44
C ASP A 137 15.85 13.20 -20.84
N VAL A 138 15.46 11.91 -20.81
CA VAL A 138 14.07 11.48 -21.02
C VAL A 138 13.40 11.38 -19.65
N ASP A 139 12.21 11.97 -19.50
CA ASP A 139 11.43 11.90 -18.26
C ASP A 139 11.40 10.45 -17.75
N ALA A 140 11.89 10.23 -16.53
CA ALA A 140 11.94 8.92 -15.89
C ALA A 140 10.58 8.22 -15.92
N PHE A 141 9.50 8.99 -15.91
CA PHE A 141 8.13 8.51 -16.03
C PHE A 141 7.86 7.88 -17.40
N MET A 142 8.22 8.53 -18.50
CA MET A 142 8.06 7.97 -19.86
C MET A 142 8.78 6.64 -20.02
N LYS A 143 9.99 6.55 -19.48
CA LYS A 143 10.74 5.29 -19.47
C LYS A 143 10.01 4.20 -18.71
N ILE A 144 9.54 4.50 -17.50
CA ILE A 144 8.78 3.54 -16.69
C ILE A 144 7.55 3.05 -17.46
N VAL A 145 6.79 3.95 -18.08
CA VAL A 145 5.61 3.58 -18.89
C VAL A 145 5.99 2.70 -20.08
N ASN A 146 7.07 3.04 -20.80
CA ASN A 146 7.57 2.23 -21.90
C ASN A 146 8.04 0.83 -21.44
N TYR A 147 8.71 0.72 -20.29
CA TYR A 147 9.07 -0.58 -19.72
C TYR A 147 7.84 -1.39 -19.32
N LEU A 148 6.83 -0.74 -18.72
CA LEU A 148 5.58 -1.41 -18.37
C LEU A 148 4.82 -1.88 -19.61
N LYS A 149 4.87 -1.11 -20.71
CA LYS A 149 4.33 -1.52 -22.02
C LYS A 149 5.03 -2.78 -22.54
N GLN A 150 6.37 -2.79 -22.53
CA GLN A 150 7.15 -3.96 -22.96
C GLN A 150 6.84 -5.18 -22.10
N ILE A 151 6.74 -5.00 -20.78
CA ILE A 151 6.37 -6.09 -19.87
C ILE A 151 4.96 -6.60 -20.19
N ALA A 152 3.98 -5.72 -20.41
CA ALA A 152 2.62 -6.10 -20.78
C ALA A 152 2.60 -7.04 -22.00
N HIS A 153 3.29 -6.64 -23.08
CA HIS A 153 3.30 -7.39 -24.33
C HIS A 153 4.15 -8.67 -24.30
N ILE A 154 5.29 -8.66 -23.60
CA ILE A 154 6.19 -9.83 -23.56
C ILE A 154 5.64 -10.91 -22.63
N MET A 155 4.96 -10.51 -21.55
CA MET A 155 4.52 -11.40 -20.48
C MET A 155 3.03 -11.77 -20.56
N ASP A 156 2.31 -11.28 -21.56
CA ASP A 156 0.83 -11.35 -21.63
C ASP A 156 0.16 -10.80 -20.35
N GLU A 157 0.77 -9.79 -19.72
CA GLU A 157 0.25 -9.21 -18.47
C GLU A 157 -0.77 -8.10 -18.77
N THR A 158 -1.80 -8.01 -17.93
CA THR A 158 -2.83 -6.97 -18.01
C THR A 158 -2.48 -5.81 -17.08
N LEU A 159 -2.18 -4.63 -17.63
CA LEU A 159 -1.78 -3.47 -16.84
C LEU A 159 -2.78 -2.32 -16.98
N VAL A 160 -3.29 -1.83 -15.84
CA VAL A 160 -4.11 -0.63 -15.77
C VAL A 160 -3.41 0.41 -14.91
N ILE A 161 -3.10 1.57 -15.49
CA ILE A 161 -2.40 2.67 -14.81
C ILE A 161 -3.31 3.88 -14.76
N SER A 162 -3.47 4.51 -13.59
CA SER A 162 -4.19 5.77 -13.50
C SER A 162 -3.23 6.96 -13.42
N LEU A 163 -3.36 7.87 -14.38
CA LEU A 163 -2.62 9.13 -14.42
C LEU A 163 -3.58 10.31 -14.37
N LEU A 164 -3.12 11.40 -13.77
CA LEU A 164 -3.91 12.63 -13.75
C LEU A 164 -3.74 13.40 -15.04
N GLN A 165 -2.52 13.77 -15.43
CA GLN A 165 -2.24 14.53 -16.66
C GLN A 165 -0.92 14.04 -17.28
N PRO A 166 -0.95 12.97 -18.10
CA PRO A 166 0.24 12.54 -18.83
C PRO A 166 0.61 13.56 -19.91
N ALA A 167 1.91 13.71 -20.17
CA ALA A 167 2.40 14.42 -21.35
C ALA A 167 1.95 13.71 -22.64
N PRO A 168 1.79 14.40 -23.78
CA PRO A 168 1.36 13.81 -25.04
C PRO A 168 2.17 12.57 -25.44
N GLU A 169 3.48 12.65 -25.33
CA GLU A 169 4.39 11.56 -25.68
C GLU A 169 4.20 10.34 -24.77
N THR A 170 3.77 10.55 -23.53
CA THR A 170 3.44 9.45 -22.61
C THR A 170 2.07 8.87 -22.88
N PHE A 171 1.11 9.71 -23.29
CA PHE A 171 -0.23 9.27 -23.67
C PHE A 171 -0.18 8.29 -24.85
N ASP A 172 0.66 8.58 -25.84
CA ASP A 172 0.83 7.75 -27.04
C ASP A 172 1.44 6.37 -26.76
N LEU A 173 2.00 6.14 -25.58
CA LEU A 173 2.49 4.83 -25.16
C LEU A 173 1.35 3.87 -24.76
N PHE A 174 0.16 4.36 -24.44
CA PHE A 174 -0.96 3.52 -23.99
C PHE A 174 -1.72 2.91 -25.15
N ASP A 175 -2.07 1.63 -25.03
CA ASP A 175 -2.81 0.91 -26.07
C ASP A 175 -4.31 1.18 -25.95
N ASP A 176 -4.83 1.23 -24.73
CA ASP A 176 -6.23 1.50 -24.42
C ASP A 176 -6.38 2.64 -23.41
N ILE A 177 -7.57 3.23 -23.38
CA ILE A 177 -8.00 4.20 -22.38
C ILE A 177 -9.36 3.80 -21.79
N ILE A 178 -9.49 3.97 -20.48
CA ILE A 178 -10.76 4.03 -19.76
C ILE A 178 -10.91 5.47 -19.28
N LEU A 179 -11.85 6.19 -19.88
CA LEU A 179 -12.16 7.58 -19.51
C LEU A 179 -13.30 7.60 -18.49
N LEU A 180 -13.01 8.02 -17.27
CA LEU A 180 -13.95 8.04 -16.15
C LEU A 180 -14.31 9.47 -15.74
N SER A 181 -15.60 9.82 -15.78
CA SER A 181 -16.12 11.11 -15.32
C SER A 181 -17.39 10.90 -14.48
N GLU A 182 -17.53 11.66 -13.38
CA GLU A 182 -18.67 11.56 -12.45
C GLU A 182 -19.04 10.12 -12.00
N GLY A 183 -18.04 9.23 -11.88
CA GLY A 183 -18.25 7.83 -11.51
C GLY A 183 -18.76 6.92 -12.64
N LYS A 184 -18.78 7.39 -13.89
CA LYS A 184 -19.24 6.65 -15.08
C LYS A 184 -18.11 6.52 -16.09
N ILE A 185 -18.06 5.38 -16.79
CA ILE A 185 -17.16 5.23 -17.95
C ILE A 185 -17.79 5.95 -19.13
N VAL A 186 -17.13 7.00 -19.58
CA VAL A 186 -17.51 7.82 -20.74
C VAL A 186 -17.10 7.15 -22.04
N TYR A 187 -15.90 6.55 -22.05
CA TYR A 187 -15.33 5.85 -23.18
C TYR A 187 -14.39 4.76 -22.67
N GLN A 188 -14.37 3.61 -23.36
CA GLN A 188 -13.39 2.57 -23.14
C GLN A 188 -13.00 1.92 -24.48
N GLY A 189 -11.71 1.88 -24.77
CA GLY A 189 -11.21 1.29 -26.01
C GLY A 189 -9.83 1.81 -26.40
N PRO A 190 -9.42 1.59 -27.66
CA PRO A 190 -8.12 2.04 -28.15
C PRO A 190 -7.93 3.56 -28.04
N THR A 191 -6.71 3.98 -27.71
CA THR A 191 -6.36 5.42 -27.60
C THR A 191 -6.51 6.16 -28.93
N GLU A 192 -6.32 5.48 -30.05
CA GLU A 192 -6.41 6.04 -31.41
C GLU A 192 -7.84 6.50 -31.77
N ASN A 193 -8.87 5.81 -31.26
CA ASN A 193 -10.27 6.07 -31.64
C ASN A 193 -11.01 7.01 -30.66
N VAL A 194 -10.37 7.42 -29.56
CA VAL A 194 -11.04 8.24 -28.54
C VAL A 194 -11.42 9.63 -29.09
N LEU A 195 -10.58 10.23 -29.93
CA LEU A 195 -10.85 11.55 -30.51
C LEU A 195 -12.02 11.50 -31.49
N GLU A 196 -12.07 10.46 -32.34
CA GLU A 196 -13.18 10.21 -33.28
C GLU A 196 -14.53 10.15 -32.54
N PHE A 197 -14.58 9.50 -31.38
CA PHE A 197 -15.79 9.45 -30.56
C PHE A 197 -16.25 10.85 -30.13
N PHE A 198 -15.35 11.71 -29.63
CA PHE A 198 -15.71 13.08 -29.25
C PHE A 198 -16.06 13.97 -30.45
N GLU A 199 -15.40 13.75 -31.60
CA GLU A 199 -15.73 14.44 -32.85
C GLU A 199 -17.14 14.08 -33.34
N SER A 200 -17.55 12.83 -33.22
CA SER A 200 -18.93 12.38 -33.53
C SER A 200 -20.00 13.06 -32.67
N MET A 201 -19.60 13.55 -31.50
CA MET A 201 -20.44 14.29 -30.54
C MET A 201 -20.35 15.82 -30.71
N GLY A 202 -19.59 16.32 -31.69
CA GLY A 202 -19.44 17.75 -31.98
C GLY A 202 -18.28 18.46 -31.27
N PHE A 203 -17.38 17.71 -30.63
CA PHE A 203 -16.23 18.24 -29.90
C PHE A 203 -14.91 17.93 -30.60
N LYS A 204 -14.03 18.91 -30.75
CA LYS A 204 -12.73 18.73 -31.40
C LYS A 204 -11.57 19.15 -30.50
N CYS A 205 -10.52 18.34 -30.45
CA CYS A 205 -9.29 18.67 -29.74
C CYS A 205 -8.49 19.74 -30.52
N PRO A 206 -8.11 20.87 -29.90
CA PRO A 206 -7.24 21.86 -30.52
C PRO A 206 -5.80 21.34 -30.72
N GLU A 207 -5.12 21.74 -31.79
CA GLU A 207 -3.76 21.25 -32.14
C GLU A 207 -2.69 21.54 -31.06
N ARG A 208 -2.84 22.64 -30.31
CA ARG A 208 -1.88 23.04 -29.27
C ARG A 208 -2.16 22.43 -27.90
N LYS A 209 -3.20 21.59 -27.79
CA LYS A 209 -3.62 21.01 -26.51
C LYS A 209 -3.34 19.51 -26.50
N GLY A 210 -2.82 19.01 -25.37
CA GLY A 210 -2.62 17.57 -25.19
C GLY A 210 -3.95 16.82 -25.13
N THR A 211 -4.01 15.65 -25.77
CA THR A 211 -5.21 14.79 -25.82
C THR A 211 -5.73 14.49 -24.42
N ALA A 212 -4.86 14.15 -23.47
CA ALA A 212 -5.29 13.82 -22.11
C ALA A 212 -5.93 14.99 -21.34
N ASP A 213 -5.49 16.22 -21.60
CA ASP A 213 -6.09 17.42 -21.00
C ASP A 213 -7.45 17.71 -21.64
N PHE A 214 -7.53 17.62 -22.97
CA PHE A 214 -8.80 17.72 -23.69
C PHE A 214 -9.84 16.74 -23.16
N LEU A 215 -9.49 15.45 -23.02
CA LEU A 215 -10.42 14.40 -22.58
C LEU A 215 -10.95 14.61 -21.15
N GLN A 216 -10.19 15.26 -20.28
CA GLN A 216 -10.66 15.59 -18.93
C GLN A 216 -11.58 16.81 -18.94
N GLU A 217 -11.22 17.84 -19.70
CA GLU A 217 -11.94 19.11 -19.74
C GLU A 217 -13.22 19.05 -20.58
N VAL A 218 -13.28 18.25 -21.66
CA VAL A 218 -14.49 18.11 -22.49
C VAL A 218 -15.67 17.54 -21.71
N THR A 219 -15.40 16.81 -20.62
CA THR A 219 -16.44 16.29 -19.71
C THR A 219 -16.85 17.28 -18.61
N SER A 220 -16.15 18.42 -18.48
CA SER A 220 -16.40 19.46 -17.48
C SER A 220 -17.36 20.53 -18.00
N ALA A 221 -18.42 20.82 -17.23
CA ALA A 221 -19.39 21.88 -17.57
C ALA A 221 -18.76 23.28 -17.74
N LYS A 222 -17.60 23.52 -17.13
CA LYS A 222 -16.91 24.82 -17.21
C LYS A 222 -16.18 25.01 -18.53
N ASP A 223 -15.64 23.92 -19.07
CA ASP A 223 -14.63 23.97 -20.13
C ASP A 223 -15.17 23.44 -21.47
N GLN A 224 -16.25 22.65 -21.44
CA GLN A 224 -16.81 21.97 -22.61
C GLN A 224 -17.17 22.93 -23.77
N LEU A 225 -17.58 24.17 -23.48
CA LEU A 225 -17.89 25.19 -24.51
C LEU A 225 -16.69 25.51 -25.41
N TYR A 226 -15.47 25.51 -24.88
CA TYR A 226 -14.27 25.86 -25.65
C TYR A 226 -13.91 24.84 -26.73
N TYR A 227 -14.47 23.63 -26.65
CA TYR A 227 -14.19 22.53 -27.56
C TYR A 227 -15.28 22.30 -28.61
N TRP A 228 -16.36 23.08 -28.56
CA TRP A 228 -17.46 22.95 -29.49
C TRP A 228 -17.02 23.36 -30.90
N PHE A 229 -17.14 22.43 -31.85
CA PHE A 229 -16.71 22.64 -33.24
C PHE A 229 -17.86 22.62 -34.24
N ASP A 230 -19.02 22.04 -33.89
CA ASP A 230 -20.18 21.98 -34.80
C ASP A 230 -20.80 23.37 -34.99
N GLY A 231 -20.34 24.09 -36.01
CA GLY A 231 -20.83 25.43 -36.36
C GLY A 231 -22.28 25.46 -36.86
N ASN A 232 -22.88 24.31 -37.17
CA ASN A 232 -24.26 24.22 -37.62
C ASN A 232 -25.27 24.16 -36.47
N LYS A 233 -24.80 23.91 -35.23
CA LYS A 233 -25.66 23.78 -34.05
C LYS A 233 -25.19 24.72 -32.93
N PRO A 234 -26.11 25.41 -32.24
CA PRO A 234 -25.74 26.18 -31.07
C PRO A 234 -25.23 25.24 -29.97
N TYR A 235 -24.19 25.67 -29.27
CA TYR A 235 -23.67 24.92 -28.13
C TYR A 235 -24.74 24.70 -27.07
N ARG A 236 -24.81 23.46 -26.60
CA ARG A 236 -25.57 23.06 -25.42
C ARG A 236 -24.66 22.16 -24.58
N TYR A 237 -24.70 22.36 -23.26
CA TYR A 237 -24.00 21.46 -22.35
C TYR A 237 -24.52 20.02 -22.50
N VAL A 238 -23.60 19.11 -22.87
CA VAL A 238 -23.80 17.68 -23.00
C VAL A 238 -23.38 17.05 -21.67
N PRO A 239 -24.33 16.53 -20.86
CA PRO A 239 -24.02 15.89 -19.60
C PRO A 239 -23.30 14.55 -19.80
N VAL A 240 -22.53 14.11 -18.80
CA VAL A 240 -21.81 12.83 -18.79
C VAL A 240 -22.71 11.63 -19.16
N THR A 241 -23.98 11.64 -18.75
CA THR A 241 -24.96 10.59 -19.11
C THR A 241 -25.22 10.46 -20.61
N GLU A 242 -25.15 11.57 -21.33
CA GLU A 242 -25.38 11.58 -22.78
C GLU A 242 -24.17 11.01 -23.51
N PHE A 243 -22.93 11.34 -23.09
CA PHE A 243 -21.74 10.67 -23.60
C PHE A 243 -21.76 9.16 -23.35
N VAL A 244 -22.16 8.72 -22.15
CA VAL A 244 -22.29 7.28 -21.83
C VAL A 244 -23.28 6.59 -22.77
N SER A 245 -24.40 7.25 -23.08
CA SER A 245 -25.43 6.71 -23.98
C SER A 245 -24.96 6.70 -25.45
N ALA A 246 -24.20 7.73 -25.85
CA ALA A 246 -23.58 7.80 -27.15
C ALA A 246 -22.50 6.72 -27.32
N PHE A 247 -21.68 6.48 -26.30
CA PHE A 247 -20.66 5.43 -26.33
C PHE A 247 -21.28 4.05 -26.53
N LYS A 248 -22.40 3.74 -25.86
CA LYS A 248 -23.17 2.51 -26.11
C LYS A 248 -23.63 2.34 -27.57
N SER A 249 -23.77 3.44 -28.31
CA SER A 249 -24.21 3.45 -29.71
C SER A 249 -23.06 3.53 -30.71
N PHE A 250 -21.89 4.00 -30.27
CA PHE A 250 -20.65 4.07 -31.04
C PHE A 250 -20.12 2.66 -31.32
N TYR A 251 -19.45 2.45 -32.47
CA TYR A 251 -19.08 1.10 -32.93
C TYR A 251 -18.17 0.37 -31.92
N ILE A 252 -17.15 1.03 -31.36
CA ILE A 252 -16.30 0.45 -30.30
C ILE A 252 -17.11 0.04 -29.07
N GLY A 253 -18.06 0.88 -28.66
CA GLY A 253 -18.90 0.57 -27.50
C GLY A 253 -19.86 -0.59 -27.80
N LYS A 254 -20.45 -0.65 -28.99
CA LYS A 254 -21.28 -1.77 -29.42
C LYS A 254 -20.50 -3.09 -29.37
N ASP A 255 -19.30 -3.12 -29.96
CA ASP A 255 -18.44 -4.31 -29.95
C ASP A 255 -18.09 -4.73 -28.52
N LEU A 256 -17.75 -3.76 -27.65
CA LEU A 256 -17.49 -4.02 -26.22
C LEU A 256 -18.70 -4.61 -25.49
N PHE A 257 -19.90 -4.06 -25.71
CA PHE A 257 -21.13 -4.55 -25.08
C PHE A 257 -21.61 -5.88 -25.67
N GLU A 258 -21.30 -6.19 -26.93
CA GLU A 258 -21.49 -7.51 -27.51
C GLU A 258 -20.52 -8.52 -26.89
N GLU A 259 -19.24 -8.17 -26.76
CA GLU A 259 -18.23 -9.00 -26.08
C GLU A 259 -18.62 -9.29 -24.62
N LEU A 260 -19.12 -8.28 -23.89
CA LEU A 260 -19.61 -8.44 -22.51
C LEU A 260 -20.82 -9.38 -22.38
N ARG A 261 -21.63 -9.53 -23.42
CA ARG A 261 -22.79 -10.45 -23.41
C ARG A 261 -22.39 -11.91 -23.53
N HIS A 262 -21.22 -12.18 -24.12
CA HIS A 262 -20.69 -13.52 -24.27
C HIS A 262 -19.81 -13.85 -23.05
N PRO A 263 -20.21 -14.82 -22.20
CA PRO A 263 -19.38 -15.22 -21.07
C PRO A 263 -18.01 -15.69 -21.55
N PHE A 264 -16.95 -15.22 -20.89
CA PHE A 264 -15.60 -15.64 -21.20
C PHE A 264 -15.43 -17.15 -20.96
N ASP A 265 -14.87 -17.87 -21.93
CA ASP A 265 -14.64 -19.30 -21.80
C ASP A 265 -13.54 -19.61 -20.77
N LYS A 266 -13.93 -20.25 -19.67
CA LYS A 266 -13.02 -20.65 -18.59
C LYS A 266 -11.94 -21.63 -19.09
N GLY A 267 -12.22 -22.41 -20.14
CA GLY A 267 -11.32 -23.47 -20.64
C GLY A 267 -9.99 -22.97 -21.21
N GLY A 268 -9.94 -21.74 -21.70
CA GLY A 268 -8.70 -21.12 -22.22
C GLY A 268 -7.74 -20.59 -21.15
N THR A 269 -8.16 -20.58 -19.88
CA THR A 269 -7.39 -19.95 -18.80
C THR A 269 -6.32 -20.90 -18.26
N HIS A 270 -5.07 -20.47 -18.19
CA HIS A 270 -4.00 -21.27 -17.60
C HIS A 270 -4.29 -21.55 -16.10
N PRO A 271 -4.15 -22.79 -15.60
CA PRO A 271 -4.51 -23.14 -14.21
C PRO A 271 -3.77 -22.33 -13.14
N ALA A 272 -2.57 -21.84 -13.45
CA ALA A 272 -1.77 -20.99 -12.56
C ALA A 272 -2.03 -19.48 -12.70
N ALA A 273 -2.98 -19.07 -13.55
CA ALA A 273 -3.33 -17.65 -13.73
C ALA A 273 -4.08 -17.09 -12.51
N LEU A 274 -4.86 -17.93 -11.81
CA LEU A 274 -5.67 -17.52 -10.66
C LEU A 274 -5.17 -18.16 -9.37
N GLU A 275 -4.77 -17.32 -8.41
CA GLU A 275 -4.28 -17.77 -7.12
C GLU A 275 -5.44 -18.10 -6.17
N ARG A 276 -5.55 -19.37 -5.78
CA ARG A 276 -6.59 -19.87 -4.85
C ARG A 276 -6.09 -19.95 -3.41
N MET A 277 -4.78 -19.93 -3.21
CA MET A 277 -4.16 -20.04 -1.89
C MET A 277 -3.85 -18.65 -1.32
N LYS A 278 -4.19 -18.46 -0.04
CA LYS A 278 -4.01 -17.16 0.64
C LYS A 278 -2.54 -16.78 0.81
N TYR A 279 -1.68 -17.78 1.01
CA TYR A 279 -0.24 -17.60 1.14
C TYR A 279 0.46 -18.61 0.23
N ALA A 280 1.52 -18.16 -0.45
CA ALA A 280 2.24 -18.98 -1.44
C ALA A 280 3.17 -20.02 -0.82
N ILE A 281 3.66 -19.78 0.40
CA ILE A 281 4.63 -20.62 1.10
C ILE A 281 4.09 -21.11 2.45
N SER A 282 4.74 -22.13 3.00
CA SER A 282 4.32 -22.75 4.26
C SER A 282 4.40 -21.77 5.43
N LYS A 283 3.60 -22.01 6.48
CA LYS A 283 3.61 -21.17 7.70
C LYS A 283 5.01 -21.09 8.31
N TRP A 284 5.75 -22.19 8.31
CA TRP A 284 7.11 -22.22 8.87
C TRP A 284 8.10 -21.41 8.04
N GLU A 285 8.04 -21.48 6.71
CA GLU A 285 8.89 -20.66 5.84
C GLU A 285 8.57 -19.17 5.94
N LEU A 286 7.28 -18.81 6.09
CA LEU A 286 6.86 -17.43 6.35
C LEU A 286 7.48 -16.92 7.65
N PHE A 287 7.37 -17.72 8.72
CA PHE A 287 7.99 -17.40 10.00
C PHE A 287 9.49 -17.21 9.86
N ARG A 288 10.18 -18.15 9.20
CA ARG A 288 11.63 -18.08 8.99
C ARG A 288 12.04 -16.84 8.17
N ALA A 289 11.27 -16.49 7.14
CA ALA A 289 11.52 -15.30 6.32
C ALA A 289 11.34 -14.00 7.13
N CYS A 290 10.24 -13.89 7.89
CA CYS A 290 10.00 -12.74 8.77
C CYS A 290 11.05 -12.65 9.91
N PHE A 291 11.43 -13.79 10.48
CA PHE A 291 12.45 -13.87 11.53
C PHE A 291 13.82 -13.44 11.03
N ALA A 292 14.25 -13.93 9.87
CA ALA A 292 15.51 -13.52 9.26
C ALA A 292 15.54 -12.02 8.95
N ARG A 293 14.41 -11.45 8.50
CA ARG A 293 14.28 -10.01 8.25
C ARG A 293 14.38 -9.20 9.53
N GLU A 294 13.67 -9.58 10.59
CA GLU A 294 13.70 -8.88 11.87
C GLU A 294 15.09 -8.95 12.51
N TRP A 295 15.75 -10.11 12.44
CA TRP A 295 17.13 -10.28 12.90
C TRP A 295 18.11 -9.35 12.15
N LEU A 296 17.98 -9.28 10.82
CA LEU A 296 18.81 -8.38 10.01
C LEU A 296 18.56 -6.91 10.37
N TRP A 297 17.30 -6.53 10.57
CA TRP A 297 16.93 -5.18 11.00
C TRP A 297 17.54 -4.84 12.37
N MET A 298 17.46 -5.74 13.35
CA MET A 298 18.10 -5.56 14.65
C MET A 298 19.62 -5.43 14.55
N LYS A 299 20.27 -6.25 13.70
CA LYS A 299 21.72 -6.19 13.47
C LYS A 299 22.16 -4.85 12.89
N ARG A 300 21.38 -4.26 11.97
CA ARG A 300 21.69 -2.96 11.36
C ARG A 300 21.42 -1.79 12.30
N ASN A 301 20.40 -1.92 13.15
CA ASN A 301 20.07 -0.95 14.21
C ASN A 301 20.76 -1.28 15.55
N SER A 302 21.86 -2.05 15.53
CA SER A 302 22.56 -2.48 16.74
C SER A 302 23.03 -1.31 17.60
N ILE A 303 23.36 -0.17 16.97
CA ILE A 303 23.77 1.07 17.67
C ILE A 303 22.74 1.47 18.73
N VAL A 304 21.44 1.34 18.44
CA VAL A 304 20.42 1.73 19.41
C VAL A 304 20.37 0.76 20.59
N PHE A 305 20.48 -0.54 20.33
CA PHE A 305 20.55 -1.56 21.39
C PHE A 305 21.81 -1.41 22.25
N VAL A 306 22.96 -1.08 21.64
CA VAL A 306 24.20 -0.78 22.36
C VAL A 306 24.02 0.45 23.23
N PHE A 307 23.44 1.53 22.70
CA PHE A 307 23.17 2.75 23.46
C PHE A 307 22.23 2.48 24.66
N LYS A 308 21.13 1.73 24.46
CA LYS A 308 20.23 1.29 25.55
C LYS A 308 21.00 0.50 26.62
N THR A 309 21.87 -0.42 26.21
CA THR A 309 22.68 -1.24 27.12
C THR A 309 23.67 -0.39 27.93
N VAL A 310 24.31 0.60 27.29
CA VAL A 310 25.21 1.54 27.99
C VAL A 310 24.42 2.45 28.93
N GLN A 311 23.26 2.96 28.50
CA GLN A 311 22.38 3.80 29.32
C GLN A 311 21.93 3.06 30.58
N ILE A 312 21.47 1.81 30.47
CA ILE A 312 21.03 1.04 31.64
C ILE A 312 22.20 0.74 32.58
N ALA A 313 23.40 0.49 32.08
CA ALA A 313 24.59 0.32 32.91
C ALA A 313 24.96 1.60 33.68
N ILE A 314 24.86 2.78 33.05
CA ILE A 314 25.06 4.08 33.71
C ILE A 314 24.00 4.29 34.80
N MET A 315 22.72 4.05 34.48
CA MET A 315 21.64 4.15 35.47
C MET A 315 21.83 3.18 36.63
N ALA A 316 22.32 1.96 36.38
CA ALA A 316 22.65 0.98 37.40
C ALA A 316 23.80 1.43 38.31
N MET A 317 24.84 2.06 37.75
CA MET A 317 25.95 2.62 38.51
C MET A 317 25.50 3.81 39.39
N LEU A 318 24.63 4.68 38.86
CA LEU A 318 24.03 5.77 39.64
C LEU A 318 23.11 5.24 40.74
N ALA A 319 22.30 4.21 40.47
CA ALA A 319 21.49 3.56 41.49
C ALA A 319 22.37 3.01 42.61
N SER A 320 23.43 2.30 42.20
CA SER A 320 24.39 1.70 43.12
C SER A 320 25.02 2.77 43.99
N SER A 321 25.48 3.90 43.43
CA SER A 321 26.11 4.99 44.17
C SER A 321 25.17 5.69 45.17
N VAL A 322 23.90 5.87 44.82
CA VAL A 322 22.88 6.50 45.69
C VAL A 322 22.48 5.57 46.84
N PHE A 323 22.40 4.27 46.58
CA PHE A 323 21.97 3.26 47.54
C PHE A 323 23.14 2.45 48.15
N VAL A 324 24.40 2.87 47.99
CA VAL A 324 25.58 2.15 48.54
C VAL A 324 25.47 2.08 50.05
N ARG A 325 25.19 0.90 50.62
CA ARG A 325 25.32 0.65 52.06
C ARG A 325 25.61 -0.82 52.34
N THR A 326 26.70 -1.08 53.06
CA THR A 326 27.20 -2.43 53.38
C THR A 326 26.77 -2.97 54.74
N LYS A 327 26.13 -2.17 55.62
CA LYS A 327 25.65 -2.61 56.93
C LYS A 327 24.35 -1.91 57.34
N MET A 328 23.23 -2.62 57.29
CA MET A 328 22.05 -2.32 58.11
C MET A 328 21.73 -3.56 58.94
N GLU A 329 21.56 -3.36 60.24
CA GLU A 329 21.18 -4.44 61.15
C GLU A 329 19.72 -4.86 60.88
N SER A 330 19.47 -6.17 60.83
CA SER A 330 18.13 -6.72 60.61
C SER A 330 17.19 -6.32 61.76
N GLY A 331 16.06 -5.66 61.44
CA GLY A 331 15.00 -5.36 62.42
C GLY A 331 14.62 -3.88 62.57
N GLN A 332 15.33 -2.95 61.93
CA GLN A 332 14.97 -1.52 61.94
C GLN A 332 14.00 -1.17 60.79
N MET A 333 12.85 -0.56 61.11
CA MET A 333 11.83 -0.14 60.12
C MET A 333 12.37 0.88 59.09
N GLU A 334 13.39 1.66 59.45
CA GLU A 334 13.97 2.69 58.57
C GLU A 334 14.76 2.09 57.39
N GLY A 335 15.25 0.86 57.52
CA GLY A 335 15.94 0.13 56.45
C GLY A 335 14.98 -0.43 55.39
N ALA A 336 13.78 -0.84 55.81
CA ALA A 336 12.77 -1.41 54.91
C ALA A 336 12.31 -0.43 53.83
N ALA A 337 12.10 0.84 54.19
CA ALA A 337 11.72 1.89 53.24
C ALA A 337 12.81 2.14 52.17
N LYS A 338 14.08 2.04 52.55
CA LYS A 338 15.22 2.25 51.64
C LYS A 338 15.38 1.10 50.65
N TYR A 339 15.24 -0.16 51.09
CA TYR A 339 15.19 -1.31 50.18
C TYR A 339 13.96 -1.28 49.26
N GLY A 340 12.81 -0.88 49.78
CA GLY A 340 11.60 -0.67 48.97
C GLY A 340 11.82 0.39 47.89
N GLY A 341 12.49 1.51 48.23
CA GLY A 341 12.87 2.56 47.28
C GLY A 341 13.85 2.07 46.21
N ALA A 342 14.86 1.29 46.58
CA ALA A 342 15.82 0.69 45.64
C ALA A 342 15.15 -0.29 44.67
N LEU A 343 14.33 -1.21 45.17
CA LEU A 343 13.56 -2.16 44.34
C LEU A 343 12.59 -1.43 43.40
N PHE A 344 11.89 -0.42 43.92
CA PHE A 344 11.00 0.41 43.12
C PHE A 344 11.78 1.14 42.00
N PHE A 345 12.93 1.73 42.32
CA PHE A 345 13.77 2.40 41.33
C PHE A 345 14.26 1.44 40.25
N SER A 346 14.77 0.26 40.62
CA SER A 346 15.22 -0.75 39.66
C SER A 346 14.08 -1.24 38.77
N LEU A 347 12.89 -1.50 39.33
CA LEU A 347 11.71 -1.89 38.56
C LEU A 347 11.30 -0.81 37.55
N ASN A 348 11.28 0.46 37.97
CA ASN A 348 10.96 1.57 37.07
C ASN A 348 11.98 1.67 35.93
N ASN A 349 13.28 1.54 36.21
CA ASN A 349 14.29 1.59 35.16
C ASN A 349 14.09 0.52 34.09
N VAL A 350 13.80 -0.73 34.51
CA VAL A 350 13.50 -1.82 33.55
C VAL A 350 12.25 -1.50 32.73
N LEU A 351 11.19 -1.00 33.38
CA LEU A 351 9.95 -0.65 32.70
C LEU A 351 10.13 0.45 31.64
N PHE A 352 10.84 1.54 31.99
CA PHE A 352 11.06 2.66 31.07
C PHE A 352 12.03 2.30 29.94
N ASN A 353 12.96 1.36 30.15
CA ASN A 353 13.90 0.93 29.12
C ASN A 353 13.22 0.23 27.92
N GLY A 354 12.01 -0.32 28.11
CA GLY A 354 11.22 -0.93 27.02
C GLY A 354 10.51 0.08 26.11
N LEU A 355 10.32 1.34 26.53
CA LEU A 355 9.55 2.32 25.76
C LEU A 355 10.10 2.62 24.34
N PRO A 356 11.42 2.73 24.11
CA PRO A 356 11.95 2.96 22.77
C PRO A 356 11.58 1.86 21.77
N GLU A 357 11.43 0.60 22.21
CA GLU A 357 11.06 -0.52 21.34
C GLU A 357 9.63 -0.38 20.79
N ILE A 358 8.74 0.24 21.56
CA ILE A 358 7.38 0.57 21.12
C ILE A 358 7.41 1.61 20.00
N ALA A 359 8.22 2.66 20.15
CA ALA A 359 8.38 3.69 19.14
C ALA A 359 8.92 3.11 17.83
N MET A 360 9.96 2.26 17.91
CA MET A 360 10.51 1.53 16.77
C MET A 360 9.49 0.61 16.10
N THR A 361 8.72 -0.13 16.88
CA THR A 361 7.67 -1.01 16.35
C THR A 361 6.59 -0.19 15.63
N THR A 362 6.25 0.98 16.17
CA THR A 362 5.28 1.91 15.57
C THR A 362 5.73 2.39 14.19
N MET A 363 7.03 2.68 14.01
CA MET A 363 7.59 3.05 12.70
C MET A 363 7.46 1.93 11.66
N LYS A 364 7.41 0.66 12.08
CA LYS A 364 7.27 -0.51 11.19
C LYS A 364 5.81 -0.79 10.78
N LEU A 365 4.83 -0.25 11.51
CA LEU A 365 3.41 -0.54 11.30
C LEU A 365 2.87 -0.16 9.91
N PRO A 366 3.20 0.99 9.30
CA PRO A 366 2.70 1.34 7.98
C PRO A 366 3.11 0.30 6.91
N VAL A 367 4.36 -0.15 6.95
CA VAL A 367 4.88 -1.18 6.03
C VAL A 367 4.23 -2.53 6.32
N PHE A 368 4.05 -2.86 7.60
CA PHE A 368 3.33 -4.06 8.02
C PHE A 368 1.91 -4.10 7.46
N PHE A 369 1.12 -3.05 7.64
CA PHE A 369 -0.26 -3.00 7.14
C PHE A 369 -0.30 -3.09 5.61
N LYS A 370 0.57 -2.36 4.90
CA LYS A 370 0.71 -2.46 3.43
C LYS A 370 0.95 -3.93 3.00
N GLN A 371 1.93 -4.60 3.60
CA GLN A 371 2.31 -5.98 3.23
C GLN A 371 1.26 -7.02 3.65
N ARG A 372 0.63 -6.84 4.81
CA ARG A 372 -0.46 -7.71 5.31
C ARG A 372 -1.67 -7.65 4.38
N ASP A 373 -2.05 -6.45 3.95
CA ASP A 373 -3.21 -6.24 3.07
C ASP A 373 -2.93 -6.72 1.64
N LEU A 374 -1.64 -6.85 1.27
CA LEU A 374 -1.15 -7.54 0.07
C LEU A 374 -0.95 -9.06 0.25
N LEU A 375 -1.34 -9.62 1.41
CA LEU A 375 -1.21 -11.04 1.72
C LEU A 375 0.22 -11.60 1.57
N PHE A 376 1.24 -10.79 1.91
CA PHE A 376 2.63 -11.27 2.00
C PHE A 376 2.80 -12.25 3.16
N TYR A 377 2.28 -11.88 4.34
CA TYR A 377 2.33 -12.69 5.54
C TYR A 377 1.21 -12.30 6.53
N PRO A 378 0.80 -13.21 7.42
CA PRO A 378 -0.18 -12.93 8.47
C PRO A 378 0.40 -12.13 9.64
N ALA A 379 -0.46 -11.53 10.47
CA ALA A 379 -0.05 -10.71 11.61
C ALA A 379 0.86 -11.43 12.62
N TRP A 380 0.61 -12.71 12.91
CA TRP A 380 1.43 -13.49 13.83
C TRP A 380 2.87 -13.67 13.32
N ALA A 381 3.08 -13.77 12.00
CA ALA A 381 4.41 -13.94 11.43
C ALA A 381 5.27 -12.68 11.57
N PHE A 382 4.65 -11.52 11.74
CA PHE A 382 5.32 -10.28 12.10
C PHE A 382 5.56 -10.16 13.61
N ALA A 383 4.56 -10.47 14.43
CA ALA A 383 4.61 -10.25 15.87
C ALA A 383 5.52 -11.26 16.61
N LEU A 384 5.48 -12.54 16.23
CA LEU A 384 6.24 -13.59 16.93
C LEU A 384 7.75 -13.38 16.86
N PRO A 385 8.37 -13.06 15.71
CA PRO A 385 9.80 -12.80 15.66
C PRO A 385 10.25 -11.63 16.53
N ILE A 386 9.47 -10.53 16.56
CA ILE A 386 9.77 -9.37 17.40
C ILE A 386 9.81 -9.79 18.86
N TRP A 387 8.78 -10.51 19.32
CA TRP A 387 8.69 -10.98 20.70
C TRP A 387 9.78 -12.00 21.06
N LEU A 388 10.10 -12.93 20.16
CA LEU A 388 11.15 -13.94 20.41
C LEU A 388 12.54 -13.33 20.48
N LEU A 389 12.82 -12.32 19.65
CA LEU A 389 14.11 -11.64 19.61
C LEU A 389 14.27 -10.60 20.73
N SER A 390 13.17 -10.06 21.28
CA SER A 390 13.23 -9.14 22.42
C SER A 390 13.57 -9.85 23.73
N ILE A 391 13.12 -11.10 23.95
CA ILE A 391 13.36 -11.83 25.20
C ILE A 391 14.85 -11.91 25.59
N PRO A 392 15.78 -12.38 24.72
CA PRO A 392 17.19 -12.45 25.07
C PRO A 392 17.79 -11.07 25.37
N VAL A 393 17.37 -10.03 24.64
CA VAL A 393 17.83 -8.64 24.86
C VAL A 393 17.37 -8.13 26.22
N SER A 394 16.08 -8.31 26.56
CA SER A 394 15.55 -7.89 27.86
C SER A 394 16.17 -8.65 29.03
N LEU A 395 16.47 -9.95 28.86
CA LEU A 395 17.17 -10.75 29.87
C LEU A 395 18.60 -10.25 30.09
N MET A 396 19.32 -9.91 29.01
CA MET A 396 20.66 -9.34 29.10
C MET A 396 20.65 -7.98 29.82
N GLU A 397 19.75 -7.08 29.44
CA GLU A 397 19.60 -5.75 30.05
C GLU A 397 19.27 -5.86 31.55
N SER A 398 18.32 -6.73 31.90
CA SER A 398 17.92 -6.97 33.30
C SER A 398 19.07 -7.60 34.10
N GLY A 399 19.81 -8.54 33.49
CA GLY A 399 20.98 -9.16 34.09
C GLY A 399 22.07 -8.13 34.43
N ILE A 400 22.37 -7.21 33.51
CA ILE A 400 23.34 -6.13 33.72
C ILE A 400 22.93 -5.24 34.91
N LEU A 401 21.67 -4.81 34.96
CA LEU A 401 21.16 -4.00 36.06
C LEU A 401 21.27 -4.75 37.39
N SER A 402 20.82 -6.00 37.44
CA SER A 402 20.87 -6.83 38.64
C SER A 402 22.30 -7.05 39.12
N ILE A 403 23.24 -7.42 38.25
CA ILE A 403 24.65 -7.66 38.64
C ILE A 403 25.28 -6.40 39.24
N ILE A 404 25.08 -5.25 38.60
CA ILE A 404 25.68 -3.98 39.03
C ILE A 404 25.07 -3.50 40.35
N THR A 405 23.76 -3.69 40.55
CA THR A 405 23.06 -3.14 41.73
C THR A 405 23.00 -4.09 42.93
N TYR A 406 23.05 -5.41 42.72
CA TYR A 406 22.68 -6.36 43.77
C TYR A 406 23.60 -6.31 45.00
N TYR A 407 24.90 -6.43 44.76
CA TYR A 407 25.91 -6.45 45.83
C TYR A 407 26.19 -5.06 46.43
N PRO A 408 26.32 -3.97 45.64
CA PRO A 408 26.56 -2.63 46.22
C PRO A 408 25.43 -2.09 47.10
N ILE A 409 24.17 -2.42 46.77
CA ILE A 409 23.00 -2.03 47.57
C ILE A 409 22.88 -2.89 48.85
N GLY A 410 23.55 -4.05 48.88
CA GLY A 410 23.54 -4.95 50.03
C GLY A 410 22.21 -5.70 50.17
N PHE A 411 21.67 -6.23 49.06
CA PHE A 411 20.60 -7.22 49.12
C PHE A 411 21.12 -8.54 49.73
N ALA A 412 20.23 -9.51 49.94
CA ALA A 412 20.56 -10.75 50.64
C ALA A 412 21.80 -11.45 50.00
N PRO A 413 22.83 -11.82 50.77
CA PRO A 413 24.11 -12.26 50.20
C PRO A 413 24.10 -13.67 49.60
N GLY A 414 23.03 -14.45 49.82
CA GLY A 414 22.95 -15.83 49.34
C GLY A 414 22.67 -15.91 47.84
N ALA A 415 23.54 -16.58 47.08
CA ALA A 415 23.37 -16.78 45.64
C ALA A 415 22.04 -17.46 45.26
N CYS A 416 21.48 -18.29 46.16
CA CYS A 416 20.15 -18.88 45.96
C CYS A 416 19.06 -17.80 45.88
N ARG A 417 19.15 -16.73 46.69
CA ARG A 417 18.19 -15.60 46.71
C ARG A 417 18.45 -14.55 45.62
N TYR A 418 19.49 -14.75 44.80
CA TYR A 418 19.73 -13.96 43.60
C TYR A 418 19.11 -14.63 42.36
N HIS A 419 19.01 -15.96 42.37
CA HIS A 419 18.48 -16.77 41.28
C HIS A 419 17.01 -17.16 41.45
N GLU A 420 16.51 -17.26 42.68
CA GLU A 420 15.07 -17.26 43.02
C GLU A 420 14.46 -15.88 42.82
#